data_AF-A0A8H6SHC8-F1
#
_entry.id   AF-A0A8H6SHC8-F1
#
_cell.length_a   1.000
_cell.length_b   1.000
_cell.length_c   1.000
_cell.angle_alpha   90.00
_cell.angle_beta   90.00
_cell.angle_gamma   90.00
#
_symmetry.space_group_name_H-M   'P 1'
#
loop_
_entity.id
_entity.type
_entity.pdbx_description
1 polymer ?
#
loop_
_entity_poly.entity_id
_entity_poly.type
_entity_poly.pdbx_seq_one_letter_code
_entity_poly.pdbx_strand_id
1 'polypeptide(L)'
;MGTRRTFLVSGANQGLGMHTVHQIAQTAGVIVFMGSRRLSAAQEAIAAFDPPIDASSIVVPVQLDIADASSISDAHSFISSYLKERGIDGLDVLINNAAIGLETTSDMKETFEVSLFGTVALTTAFRPLIRSGGAILNISSRMGSMVLIGQLPIAMAHAYSSSKSALNNLTVIWAREEKEKGTGIRVVSICPGFNKTRINN
;
A
#
# COMPACT_ATOMS: atom_id res chain seq x y z
N MET A 1 1.56 20.99 -19.97
CA MET A 1 1.65 19.51 -19.90
C MET A 1 0.86 19.09 -18.67
N GLY A 2 -0.15 18.22 -18.80
CA GLY A 2 -0.94 17.80 -17.64
C GLY A 2 -0.07 17.13 -16.59
N THR A 3 -0.30 17.42 -15.31
CA THR A 3 0.43 16.80 -14.20
C THR A 3 0.11 15.30 -14.17
N ARG A 4 1.12 14.45 -14.42
CA ARG A 4 0.97 12.99 -14.30
C ARG A 4 0.70 12.63 -12.84
N ARG A 5 -0.32 11.82 -12.58
CA ARG A 5 -0.59 11.36 -11.22
C ARG A 5 0.29 10.19 -10.82
N THR A 6 0.85 10.21 -9.62
CA THR A 6 1.87 9.25 -9.17
C THR A 6 1.41 8.43 -7.97
N PHE A 7 1.63 7.12 -8.02
CA PHE A 7 1.15 6.17 -7.02
C PHE A 7 2.27 5.23 -6.60
N LEU A 8 2.37 4.89 -5.31
CA LEU A 8 3.15 3.75 -4.83
C LEU A 8 2.20 2.73 -4.20
N VAL A 9 2.23 1.48 -4.66
CA VAL A 9 1.43 0.39 -4.10
C VAL A 9 2.36 -0.71 -3.57
N SER A 10 2.34 -0.98 -2.27
CA SER A 10 3.13 -2.07 -1.68
C SER A 10 2.45 -3.43 -1.83
N GLY A 11 3.23 -4.51 -1.93
CA GLY A 11 2.69 -5.88 -2.03
C GLY A 11 1.81 -6.10 -3.27
N ALA A 12 2.20 -5.48 -4.38
CA ALA A 12 1.36 -5.32 -5.55
C ALA A 12 1.59 -6.35 -6.66
N ASN A 13 2.44 -7.35 -6.46
CA ASN A 13 2.68 -8.43 -7.43
C ASN A 13 1.58 -9.50 -7.50
N GLN A 14 0.55 -9.42 -6.65
CA GLN A 14 -0.54 -10.39 -6.61
C GLN A 14 -1.79 -9.79 -5.94
N GLY A 15 -2.92 -10.51 -6.05
CA GLY A 15 -4.14 -10.22 -5.30
C GLY A 15 -4.66 -8.80 -5.51
N LEU A 16 -5.15 -8.16 -4.44
CA LEU A 16 -5.76 -6.83 -4.48
C LEU A 16 -4.78 -5.74 -4.96
N GLY A 17 -3.51 -5.81 -4.55
CA GLY A 17 -2.50 -4.83 -4.95
C GLY A 17 -2.26 -4.84 -6.47
N MET A 18 -2.16 -6.02 -7.07
CA MET A 18 -1.99 -6.17 -8.52
C MET A 18 -3.18 -5.61 -9.31
N HIS A 19 -4.40 -5.97 -8.89
CA HIS A 19 -5.61 -5.44 -9.52
C HIS A 19 -5.73 -3.93 -9.33
N THR A 20 -5.32 -3.40 -8.18
CA THR A 20 -5.29 -1.96 -7.92
C THR A 20 -4.33 -1.24 -8.86
N VAL A 21 -3.11 -1.75 -9.02
CA VAL A 21 -2.13 -1.20 -9.98
C VAL A 21 -2.67 -1.24 -11.39
N HIS A 22 -3.21 -2.39 -11.80
CA HIS A 22 -3.75 -2.58 -13.15
C HIS A 22 -4.90 -1.61 -13.45
N GLN A 23 -5.87 -1.48 -12.54
CA GLN A 23 -6.99 -0.55 -12.67
C GLN A 23 -6.55 0.92 -12.70
N ILE A 24 -5.60 1.31 -11.85
CA ILE A 24 -5.05 2.68 -11.87
C ILE A 24 -4.37 2.93 -13.22
N ALA A 25 -3.61 1.96 -13.73
CA ALA A 25 -2.88 2.07 -14.99
C ALA A 25 -3.77 2.11 -16.25
N GLN A 26 -5.06 1.79 -16.13
CA GLN A 26 -6.06 2.06 -17.19
C GLN A 26 -6.45 3.54 -17.28
N THR A 27 -6.13 4.36 -16.27
CA THR A 27 -6.36 5.80 -16.32
C THR A 27 -5.26 6.47 -17.12
N ALA A 28 -5.60 7.36 -18.04
CA ALA A 28 -4.61 8.08 -18.85
C ALA A 28 -3.63 8.92 -18.00
N GLY A 29 -2.36 8.83 -18.33
CA GLY A 29 -1.30 9.72 -17.87
C GLY A 29 -0.85 9.50 -16.42
N VAL A 30 -0.93 8.27 -15.90
CA VAL A 30 -0.48 7.95 -14.54
C VAL A 30 0.89 7.28 -14.51
N ILE A 31 1.56 7.35 -13.36
CA ILE A 31 2.76 6.57 -13.05
C ILE A 31 2.48 5.77 -11.78
N VAL A 32 2.65 4.46 -11.84
CA VAL A 32 2.42 3.57 -10.69
C VAL A 32 3.69 2.79 -10.37
N PHE A 33 4.27 3.05 -9.21
CA PHE A 33 5.33 2.25 -8.63
C PHE A 33 4.73 1.00 -7.99
N MET A 34 5.02 -0.16 -8.56
CA MET A 34 4.50 -1.45 -8.17
C MET A 34 5.52 -2.15 -7.26
N GLY A 35 5.33 -1.99 -5.95
CA GLY A 35 6.21 -2.54 -4.91
C GLY A 35 5.99 -4.04 -4.70
N SER A 36 7.09 -4.80 -4.71
CA SER A 36 7.10 -6.24 -4.47
C SER A 36 8.42 -6.66 -3.82
N ARG A 37 8.38 -7.64 -2.90
CA ARG A 37 9.61 -8.21 -2.31
C ARG A 37 10.57 -8.77 -3.36
N ARG A 38 10.02 -9.32 -4.45
CA ARG A 38 10.81 -9.83 -5.59
C ARG A 38 10.52 -8.97 -6.80
N LEU A 39 11.56 -8.33 -7.35
CA LEU A 39 11.45 -7.49 -8.54
C LEU A 39 10.90 -8.26 -9.74
N SER A 40 11.39 -9.48 -9.96
CA SER A 40 10.93 -10.35 -11.06
C SER A 40 9.43 -10.64 -10.98
N ALA A 41 8.89 -10.89 -9.79
CA ALA A 41 7.47 -11.13 -9.61
C ALA A 41 6.60 -9.90 -9.95
N ALA A 42 7.12 -8.68 -9.73
CA ALA A 42 6.43 -7.47 -10.19
C ALA A 42 6.47 -7.35 -11.71
N GLN A 43 7.62 -7.64 -12.34
CA GLN A 43 7.76 -7.63 -13.79
C GLN A 43 6.84 -8.65 -14.48
N GLU A 44 6.80 -9.88 -13.97
CA GLU A 44 5.89 -10.94 -14.45
C GLU A 44 4.42 -10.52 -14.35
N ALA A 45 4.01 -9.95 -13.21
CA ALA A 45 2.64 -9.48 -13.02
C ALA A 45 2.28 -8.31 -13.95
N ILE A 46 3.20 -7.38 -14.22
CA ILE A 46 2.99 -6.30 -15.20
C ILE A 46 2.84 -6.86 -16.62
N ALA A 47 3.67 -7.83 -17.00
CA ALA A 47 3.61 -8.47 -18.31
C ALA A 47 2.32 -9.25 -18.54
N ALA A 48 1.66 -9.71 -17.46
CA ALA A 48 0.42 -10.46 -17.50
C ALA A 48 -0.85 -9.57 -17.48
N PHE A 49 -0.73 -8.24 -17.51
CA PHE A 49 -1.90 -7.35 -17.53
C PHE A 49 -2.74 -7.51 -18.80
N ASP A 50 -4.01 -7.89 -18.61
CA ASP A 50 -5.01 -7.99 -19.65
C ASP A 50 -6.35 -7.39 -19.15
N PRO A 51 -6.88 -6.32 -19.76
CA PRO A 51 -6.35 -5.62 -20.95
C PRO A 51 -5.01 -4.90 -20.68
N PRO A 52 -4.24 -4.55 -21.73
CA PRO A 52 -3.04 -3.72 -21.57
C PRO A 52 -3.33 -2.39 -20.87
N ILE A 53 -2.32 -1.79 -20.24
CA ILE A 53 -2.44 -0.47 -19.59
C ILE A 53 -2.68 0.64 -20.62
N ASP A 54 -3.16 1.80 -20.16
CA ASP A 54 -3.29 2.98 -21.03
C ASP A 54 -1.92 3.36 -21.61
N ALA A 55 -1.88 3.69 -22.91
CA ALA A 55 -0.65 3.94 -23.64
C ALA A 55 0.16 5.15 -23.12
N SER A 56 -0.49 6.07 -22.38
CA SER A 56 0.17 7.22 -21.77
C SER A 56 0.64 6.96 -20.33
N SER A 57 0.29 5.81 -19.77
CA SER A 57 0.60 5.41 -18.39
C SER A 57 1.87 4.57 -18.30
N ILE A 58 2.46 4.56 -17.10
CA ILE A 58 3.72 3.85 -16.82
C ILE A 58 3.55 3.06 -15.54
N VAL A 59 3.87 1.76 -15.56
CA VAL A 59 3.99 0.95 -14.35
C VAL A 59 5.46 0.59 -14.16
N VAL A 60 6.03 1.01 -13.03
CA VAL A 60 7.45 0.83 -12.70
C VAL A 60 7.55 -0.26 -11.62
N PRO A 61 8.15 -1.42 -11.90
CA PRO A 61 8.38 -2.43 -10.86
C PRO A 61 9.43 -1.93 -9.87
N VAL A 62 9.15 -2.09 -8.57
CA VAL A 62 10.05 -1.66 -7.48
C VAL A 62 10.26 -2.82 -6.51
N GLN A 63 11.52 -3.15 -6.24
CA GLN A 63 11.84 -4.08 -5.16
C GLN A 63 11.58 -3.39 -3.82
N LEU A 64 10.61 -3.90 -3.06
CA LEU A 64 10.16 -3.32 -1.81
C LEU A 64 9.67 -4.42 -0.86
N ASP A 65 10.49 -4.74 0.13
CA ASP A 65 10.06 -5.45 1.33
C ASP A 65 9.81 -4.43 2.45
N ILE A 66 8.57 -4.37 2.93
CA ILE A 66 8.19 -3.41 3.96
C ILE A 66 8.69 -3.81 5.36
N ALA A 67 9.14 -5.05 5.55
CA ALA A 67 9.74 -5.51 6.80
C ALA A 67 11.25 -5.31 6.84
N ASP A 68 11.87 -4.79 5.77
CA ASP A 68 13.30 -4.54 5.66
C ASP A 68 13.58 -3.04 5.48
N ALA A 69 14.22 -2.43 6.47
CA ALA A 69 14.56 -1.01 6.46
C ALA A 69 15.49 -0.63 5.30
N SER A 70 16.42 -1.52 4.91
CA SER A 70 17.32 -1.28 3.78
C SER A 70 16.54 -1.28 2.46
N SER A 71 15.62 -2.24 2.29
CA SER A 71 14.75 -2.29 1.12
C SER A 71 13.85 -1.06 1.00
N ILE A 72 13.31 -0.55 2.11
CA ILE A 72 12.53 0.71 2.11
C ILE A 72 13.41 1.90 1.69
N SER A 73 14.62 2.00 2.26
CA SER A 73 15.57 3.08 1.96
C SER A 73 15.98 3.08 0.48
N ASP A 74 16.27 1.91 -0.08
CA ASP A 74 16.65 1.75 -1.48
C ASP A 74 15.49 2.11 -2.42
N ALA A 75 14.28 1.63 -2.11
CA ALA A 75 13.07 1.98 -2.86
C ALA A 75 12.77 3.48 -2.80
N HIS A 76 12.93 4.11 -1.62
CA HIS A 76 12.75 5.54 -1.45
C HIS A 76 13.75 6.34 -2.31
N SER A 77 15.03 5.95 -2.28
CA SER A 77 16.09 6.60 -3.06
C SER A 77 15.87 6.47 -4.57
N PHE A 78 15.46 5.27 -5.02
CA PHE A 78 15.11 5.00 -6.41
C PHE A 78 13.92 5.86 -6.87
N ILE A 79 12.80 5.83 -6.13
CA ILE A 79 11.58 6.55 -6.50
C ILE A 79 11.82 8.07 -6.47
N SER A 80 12.52 8.58 -5.46
CA SER A 80 12.86 10.00 -5.35
C SER A 80 13.67 10.49 -6.56
N SER A 81 14.69 9.72 -6.96
CA SER A 81 15.50 10.02 -8.14
C SER A 81 14.67 9.96 -9.42
N TYR A 82 13.85 8.92 -9.59
CA TYR A 82 12.97 8.75 -10.76
C TYR A 82 12.01 9.93 -10.95
N LEU A 83 11.40 10.40 -9.86
CA LEU A 83 10.48 11.54 -9.86
C LEU A 83 11.23 12.84 -10.19
N LYS A 84 12.38 13.07 -9.54
CA LYS A 84 13.21 14.26 -9.76
C LYS A 84 13.69 14.39 -11.21
N GLU A 85 14.17 13.30 -11.81
CA GLU A 85 14.61 13.27 -13.21
C GLU A 85 13.50 13.63 -14.21
N ARG A 86 12.24 13.45 -13.82
CA ARG A 86 11.05 13.75 -14.62
C ARG A 86 10.40 15.08 -14.27
N GLY A 87 10.99 15.86 -13.35
CA GLY A 87 10.42 17.11 -12.86
C GLY A 87 9.07 16.91 -12.17
N ILE A 88 8.89 15.78 -11.47
CA ILE A 88 7.68 15.49 -10.70
C ILE A 88 7.98 15.74 -9.23
N ASP A 89 7.19 16.60 -8.59
CA ASP A 89 7.46 17.10 -7.23
C ASP A 89 7.30 16.05 -6.12
N GLY A 90 6.64 14.92 -6.39
CA GLY A 90 6.43 13.88 -5.38
C GLY A 90 5.40 12.82 -5.76
N LEU A 91 5.01 12.05 -4.75
CA LEU A 91 3.93 11.06 -4.83
C LEU A 91 2.57 11.72 -4.56
N ASP A 92 1.55 11.27 -5.29
CA ASP A 92 0.17 11.70 -5.03
C ASP A 92 -0.53 10.79 -4.05
N VAL A 93 -0.25 9.48 -4.16
CA VAL A 93 -0.91 8.46 -3.35
C VAL A 93 0.07 7.37 -2.93
N LEU A 94 0.18 7.16 -1.63
CA LEU A 94 0.77 5.95 -1.06
C LEU A 94 -0.35 4.96 -0.73
N ILE A 95 -0.28 3.74 -1.25
CA ILE A 95 -1.23 2.66 -0.97
C ILE A 95 -0.51 1.54 -0.20
N ASN A 96 -0.74 1.52 1.10
CA ASN A 96 -0.24 0.48 2.01
C ASN A 96 -1.13 -0.77 1.89
N ASN A 97 -0.76 -1.66 0.97
CA ASN A 97 -1.50 -2.88 0.65
C ASN A 97 -0.80 -4.16 1.14
N ALA A 98 0.54 -4.18 1.22
CA ALA A 98 1.28 -5.35 1.69
C ALA A 98 0.81 -5.81 3.08
N ALA A 99 0.48 -7.09 3.19
CA ALA A 99 0.10 -7.74 4.43
C ALA A 99 0.29 -9.25 4.30
N ILE A 100 0.41 -9.91 5.45
CA ILE A 100 0.30 -11.37 5.57
C ILE A 100 -0.91 -11.71 6.44
N GLY A 101 -1.58 -12.81 6.12
CA GLY A 101 -2.75 -13.28 6.86
C GLY A 101 -2.44 -14.62 7.50
N LEU A 102 -1.75 -14.60 8.64
CA LEU A 102 -1.53 -15.79 9.45
C LEU A 102 -2.61 -15.85 10.54
N GLU A 103 -3.24 -17.01 10.71
CA GLU A 103 -4.49 -17.14 11.47
C GLU A 103 -4.28 -17.37 12.97
N THR A 104 -3.10 -17.85 13.36
CA THR A 104 -2.84 -18.32 14.73
C THR A 104 -2.22 -17.24 15.63
N THR A 105 -2.27 -17.44 16.94
CA THR A 105 -1.58 -16.59 17.93
C THR A 105 -0.07 -16.73 17.88
N SER A 106 0.48 -17.89 17.50
CA SER A 106 1.93 -18.09 17.38
C SER A 106 2.54 -17.20 16.29
N ASP A 107 1.74 -16.86 15.28
CA ASP A 107 2.16 -16.04 14.14
C ASP A 107 1.94 -14.53 14.35
N MET A 108 1.51 -14.15 15.56
CA MET A 108 1.13 -12.77 15.86
C MET A 108 2.31 -11.81 15.70
N LYS A 109 3.49 -12.19 16.19
CA LYS A 109 4.70 -11.36 16.07
C LYS A 109 5.03 -11.09 14.61
N GLU A 110 5.07 -12.12 13.76
CA GLU A 110 5.40 -11.99 12.34
C GLU A 110 4.34 -11.15 11.60
N THR A 111 3.06 -11.39 11.90
CA THR A 111 1.95 -10.63 11.29
C THR A 111 2.05 -9.14 11.63
N PHE A 112 2.36 -8.81 12.88
CA PHE A 112 2.57 -7.43 13.31
C PHE A 112 3.83 -6.83 12.67
N GLU A 113 4.93 -7.58 12.63
CA GLU A 113 6.19 -7.15 12.01
C GLU A 113 5.96 -6.69 10.57
N VAL A 114 5.31 -7.53 9.75
CA VAL A 114 5.08 -7.19 8.35
C VAL A 114 3.91 -6.23 8.19
N SER A 115 2.72 -6.58 8.69
CA SER A 115 1.48 -5.90 8.31
C SER A 115 1.25 -4.59 9.06
N LEU A 116 1.84 -4.42 10.24
CA LEU A 116 1.74 -3.20 11.04
C LEU A 116 3.04 -2.41 11.04
N PHE A 117 4.13 -2.95 11.62
CA PHE A 117 5.38 -2.23 11.77
C PHE A 117 6.01 -1.91 10.42
N GLY A 118 5.97 -2.83 9.46
CA GLY A 118 6.40 -2.56 8.10
C GLY A 118 5.58 -1.46 7.41
N THR A 119 4.26 -1.44 7.62
CA THR A 119 3.39 -0.34 7.14
C THR A 119 3.77 1.00 7.76
N VAL A 120 4.07 1.03 9.07
CA VAL A 120 4.53 2.23 9.79
C VAL A 120 5.87 2.69 9.24
N ALA A 121 6.83 1.79 9.05
CA ALA A 121 8.15 2.09 8.53
C ALA A 121 8.06 2.67 7.10
N LEU A 122 7.31 2.01 6.22
CA LEU A 122 7.07 2.48 4.86
C LEU A 122 6.41 3.86 4.85
N THR A 123 5.33 4.03 5.62
CA THR A 123 4.62 5.32 5.70
C THR A 123 5.54 6.41 6.21
N THR A 124 6.34 6.15 7.25
CA THR A 124 7.28 7.12 7.81
C THR A 124 8.31 7.55 6.77
N ALA A 125 8.86 6.61 6.00
CA ALA A 125 9.86 6.90 4.97
C ALA A 125 9.28 7.68 3.79
N PHE A 126 8.08 7.33 3.31
CA PHE A 126 7.51 7.91 2.09
C PHE A 126 6.62 9.14 2.32
N ARG A 127 6.11 9.34 3.53
CA ARG A 127 5.24 10.48 3.87
C ARG A 127 5.85 11.85 3.51
N PRO A 128 7.17 12.13 3.71
CA PRO A 128 7.79 13.37 3.25
C PRO A 128 7.83 13.54 1.72
N LEU A 129 7.75 12.44 0.96
CA LEU A 129 7.73 12.44 -0.51
C LEU A 129 6.33 12.65 -1.09
N ILE A 130 5.28 12.59 -0.27
CA ILE A 130 3.90 12.82 -0.70
C ILE A 130 3.67 14.32 -0.83
N ARG A 131 3.16 14.76 -1.99
CA ARG A 131 2.88 16.17 -2.24
C ARG A 131 1.71 16.67 -1.41
N SER A 132 1.66 18.00 -1.21
CA SER A 132 0.49 18.64 -0.60
C SER A 132 -0.80 18.30 -1.36
N GLY A 133 -1.87 17.99 -0.62
CA GLY A 133 -3.14 17.53 -1.20
C GLY A 133 -3.15 16.05 -1.63
N GLY A 134 -2.07 15.31 -1.42
CA GLY A 134 -1.98 13.87 -1.68
C GLY A 134 -2.79 12.99 -0.71
N ALA A 135 -2.56 11.69 -0.74
CA ALA A 135 -3.23 10.75 0.14
C ALA A 135 -2.37 9.55 0.56
N ILE A 136 -2.64 9.04 1.76
CA ILE A 136 -2.18 7.73 2.26
C ILE A 136 -3.41 6.84 2.39
N LEU A 137 -3.43 5.73 1.68
CA LEU A 137 -4.52 4.75 1.68
C LEU A 137 -4.03 3.47 2.36
N ASN A 138 -4.60 3.17 3.53
CA ASN A 138 -4.30 1.97 4.29
C ASN A 138 -5.32 0.88 3.96
N ILE A 139 -4.88 -0.22 3.35
CA ILE A 139 -5.77 -1.36 3.08
C ILE A 139 -5.97 -2.15 4.38
N SER A 140 -7.14 -1.99 4.96
CA SER A 140 -7.58 -2.61 6.21
C SER A 140 -8.52 -3.79 5.93
N SER A 141 -9.42 -4.08 6.85
CA SER A 141 -10.44 -5.12 6.75
C SER A 141 -11.59 -4.80 7.70
N ARG A 142 -12.79 -5.30 7.39
CA ARG A 142 -13.91 -5.30 8.35
C ARG A 142 -13.51 -5.95 9.70
N MET A 143 -12.56 -6.89 9.66
CA MET A 143 -12.05 -7.58 10.83
C MET A 143 -11.19 -6.68 11.73
N GLY A 144 -10.74 -5.53 11.23
CA GLY A 144 -10.08 -4.51 12.04
C GLY A 144 -11.07 -3.56 12.75
N SER A 145 -12.39 -3.77 12.62
CA SER A 145 -13.38 -2.97 13.33
C SER A 145 -13.71 -3.63 14.67
N MET A 146 -13.52 -2.89 15.76
CA MET A 146 -13.90 -3.35 17.10
C MET A 146 -15.41 -3.58 17.26
N VAL A 147 -16.23 -2.94 16.42
CA VAL A 147 -17.69 -3.10 16.45
C VAL A 147 -18.12 -4.29 15.59
N LEU A 148 -17.60 -4.40 14.37
CA LEU A 148 -18.06 -5.41 13.42
C LEU A 148 -17.49 -6.80 13.70
N ILE A 149 -16.28 -6.91 14.27
CA ILE A 149 -15.63 -8.21 14.48
C ILE A 149 -16.47 -9.17 15.33
N GLY A 150 -17.17 -8.67 16.36
CA GLY A 150 -18.04 -9.48 17.23
C GLY A 150 -19.32 -9.97 16.55
N GLN A 151 -19.62 -9.50 15.35
CA GLN A 151 -20.78 -9.90 14.54
C GLN A 151 -20.41 -10.90 13.44
N LEU A 152 -19.11 -11.14 13.21
CA LEU A 152 -18.65 -12.03 12.15
C LEU A 152 -18.53 -13.45 12.69
N PRO A 153 -18.93 -14.48 11.90
CA PRO A 153 -18.81 -15.89 12.29
C PRO A 153 -17.35 -16.37 12.11
N ILE A 154 -16.41 -15.76 12.82
CA ILE A 154 -14.97 -16.00 12.67
C ILE A 154 -14.39 -16.43 14.02
N ALA A 155 -13.86 -17.65 14.08
CA ALA A 155 -13.26 -18.19 15.30
C ALA A 155 -11.77 -17.80 15.43
N MET A 156 -11.00 -17.83 14.34
CA MET A 156 -9.53 -17.74 14.35
C MET A 156 -9.04 -16.66 13.38
N ALA A 157 -8.70 -15.49 13.91
CA ALA A 157 -8.04 -14.43 13.13
C ALA A 157 -7.30 -13.44 14.02
N HIS A 158 -6.68 -13.94 15.10
CA HIS A 158 -6.18 -13.10 16.19
C HIS A 158 -5.14 -12.09 15.71
N ALA A 159 -4.11 -12.56 15.01
CA ALA A 159 -3.01 -11.74 14.52
C ALA A 159 -3.46 -10.76 13.42
N TYR A 160 -4.16 -11.25 12.40
CA TYR A 160 -4.62 -10.41 11.30
C TYR A 160 -5.64 -9.35 11.73
N SER A 161 -6.70 -9.74 12.46
CA SER A 161 -7.73 -8.81 12.94
C SER A 161 -7.14 -7.71 13.82
N SER A 162 -6.33 -8.07 14.82
CA SER A 162 -5.74 -7.10 15.74
C SER A 162 -4.75 -6.15 15.04
N SER A 163 -3.93 -6.65 14.10
CA SER A 163 -3.04 -5.78 13.31
C SER A 163 -3.82 -4.77 12.45
N LYS A 164 -4.97 -5.17 11.87
CA LYS A 164 -5.84 -4.24 11.11
C LYS A 164 -6.58 -3.25 12.02
N SER A 165 -6.94 -3.65 13.25
CA SER A 165 -7.47 -2.72 14.27
C SER A 165 -6.42 -1.66 14.65
N ALA A 166 -5.17 -2.07 14.87
CA ALA A 166 -4.08 -1.15 15.13
C ALA A 166 -3.84 -0.19 13.94
N LEU A 167 -3.86 -0.69 12.71
CA LEU A 167 -3.75 0.14 11.50
C LEU A 167 -4.90 1.14 11.36
N ASN A 168 -6.13 0.75 11.73
CA ASN A 168 -7.26 1.68 11.76
C ASN A 168 -7.06 2.81 12.77
N ASN A 169 -6.54 2.51 13.96
CA ASN A 169 -6.19 3.53 14.94
C ASN A 169 -5.11 4.49 14.41
N LEU A 170 -4.01 3.96 13.86
CA LEU A 170 -2.95 4.77 13.28
C LEU A 170 -3.43 5.65 12.12
N THR A 171 -4.35 5.15 11.30
CA THR A 171 -4.96 5.93 10.22
C THR A 171 -5.61 7.21 10.76
N VAL A 172 -6.37 7.11 11.87
CA VAL A 172 -7.01 8.27 12.51
C VAL A 172 -5.97 9.23 13.09
N ILE A 173 -4.94 8.70 13.75
CA ILE A 173 -3.86 9.50 14.33
C ILE A 173 -3.11 10.27 13.23
N TRP A 174 -2.66 9.58 12.18
CA TRP A 174 -1.96 10.22 11.06
C TRP A 174 -2.81 11.24 10.32
N ALA A 175 -4.12 10.98 10.13
CA ALA A 175 -5.03 11.97 9.55
C ALA A 175 -5.08 13.25 10.37
N ARG A 176 -5.11 13.12 11.71
CA ARG A 176 -5.08 14.27 12.61
C ARG A 176 -3.74 15.01 12.56
N GLU A 177 -2.63 14.29 12.52
CA GLU A 177 -1.30 14.89 12.38
C GLU A 177 -1.17 15.69 11.08
N GLU A 178 -1.64 15.15 9.95
CA GLU A 178 -1.65 15.88 8.67
C GLU A 178 -2.49 17.16 8.74
N LYS A 179 -3.64 17.08 9.40
CA LYS A 179 -4.52 18.24 9.61
C LYS A 179 -3.84 19.30 10.46
N GLU A 180 -3.17 18.91 11.56
CA GLU A 180 -2.45 19.83 12.45
C GLU A 180 -1.25 20.48 11.76
N LYS A 181 -0.55 19.74 10.88
CA LYS A 181 0.55 20.25 10.07
C LYS A 181 0.10 21.10 8.87
N GLY A 182 -1.18 21.06 8.51
CA GLY A 182 -1.72 21.79 7.36
C GLY A 182 -1.22 21.32 6.00
N THR A 183 -0.79 20.05 5.87
CA THR A 183 -0.21 19.53 4.62
C THR A 183 -1.25 19.33 3.50
N GLY A 184 -2.53 19.21 3.87
CA GLY A 184 -3.61 18.82 2.97
C GLY A 184 -3.61 17.33 2.60
N ILE A 185 -2.68 16.52 3.13
CA ILE A 185 -2.64 15.07 2.88
C ILE A 185 -3.79 14.39 3.62
N ARG A 186 -4.54 13.54 2.91
CA ARG A 186 -5.62 12.74 3.50
C ARG A 186 -5.11 11.35 3.88
N VAL A 187 -5.47 10.86 5.06
CA VAL A 187 -5.16 9.48 5.46
C VAL A 187 -6.46 8.71 5.62
N VAL A 188 -6.61 7.62 4.87
CA VAL A 188 -7.89 6.90 4.73
C VAL A 188 -7.66 5.41 4.92
N SER A 189 -8.55 4.78 5.70
CA SER A 189 -8.61 3.33 5.81
C SER A 189 -9.65 2.80 4.82
N ILE A 190 -9.27 1.78 4.06
CA ILE A 190 -10.14 1.11 3.08
C ILE A 190 -10.36 -0.33 3.54
N CYS A 191 -11.62 -0.71 3.71
CA CYS A 191 -12.00 -2.05 4.15
C CYS A 191 -12.59 -2.85 2.97
N PRO A 192 -11.77 -3.52 2.16
CA PRO A 192 -12.28 -4.36 1.07
C PRO A 192 -13.10 -5.54 1.61
N GLY A 193 -14.03 -6.00 0.78
CA GLY A 193 -14.81 -7.23 1.04
C GLY A 193 -13.95 -8.49 1.01
N PHE A 194 -14.60 -9.67 1.02
CA PHE A 194 -13.89 -10.92 0.80
C PHE A 194 -13.48 -10.97 -0.66
N ASN A 195 -12.18 -11.15 -0.90
CA ASN A 195 -11.62 -11.18 -2.26
C ASN A 195 -10.83 -12.47 -2.44
N LYS A 196 -10.87 -13.04 -3.65
CA LYS A 196 -10.07 -14.22 -4.00
C LYS A 196 -8.60 -13.81 -4.09
N THR A 197 -7.90 -13.91 -2.96
CA THR A 197 -6.46 -13.69 -2.82
C THR A 197 -5.86 -14.85 -2.04
N ARG A 198 -4.53 -14.94 -2.02
CA ARG A 198 -3.79 -15.94 -1.24
C ARG A 198 -3.95 -15.78 0.28
N ILE A 199 -4.45 -14.64 0.77
CA ILE A 199 -4.79 -14.47 2.19
C ILE A 199 -6.05 -15.29 2.54
N ASN A 200 -6.90 -15.59 1.54
CA ASN A 200 -8.17 -16.29 1.72
C ASN A 200 -8.22 -17.67 1.03
N ASN A 201 -7.09 -18.19 0.51
CA ASN A 201 -7.00 -19.50 -0.17
C ASN A 201 -5.64 -20.16 0.06
#